data_AF-A0A9W9LBC2-F1
#
_entry.id   AF-A0A9W9LBC2-F1
#
_cell.length_a   1.000
_cell.length_b   1.000
_cell.length_c   1.000
_cell.angle_alpha   90.00
_cell.angle_beta   90.00
_cell.angle_gamma   90.00
#
_symmetry.space_group_name_H-M   'P 1'
#
loop_
_entity.id
_entity.type
_entity.pdbx_description
1 polymer ?
#
loop_
_entity_poly.entity_id
_entity_poly.type
_entity_poly.pdbx_seq_one_letter_code
_entity_poly.pdbx_strand_id
1 'polypeptide(L)'
;MALDKKNDGPKKKVVLLSAIGRTHEPNASVVSNSDIAVRRGSPRSAEFAQCHLRTPGSKSISNRALVLAALGSGSCRIKNLLHSDDTEAMLNALERLGVATFSWEEEGEVLVVNGKGGKIQSGIPLFARLFLRESQAFGDLSARE
;
A
#
# COMPACT_ATOMS: atom_id res chain seq x y z
N MET A 1 -19.18 2.39 -21.05
CA MET A 1 -19.47 1.03 -20.54
C MET A 1 -20.88 0.51 -20.90
N ALA A 2 -21.59 1.06 -21.90
CA ALA A 2 -22.92 0.53 -22.27
C ALA A 2 -22.84 -0.71 -23.17
N LEU A 3 -21.84 -0.77 -24.04
CA LEU A 3 -21.66 -1.81 -25.06
C LEU A 3 -20.65 -2.91 -24.65
N ASP A 4 -20.44 -3.12 -23.35
CA ASP A 4 -19.57 -4.20 -22.87
C ASP A 4 -20.26 -5.55 -23.08
N LYS A 5 -19.54 -6.52 -23.66
CA LYS A 5 -20.03 -7.89 -23.90
C LYS A 5 -20.42 -8.63 -22.62
N LYS A 6 -19.89 -8.21 -21.47
CA LYS A 6 -20.23 -8.79 -20.17
C LYS A 6 -21.59 -8.34 -19.66
N ASN A 7 -22.15 -7.25 -20.19
CA ASN A 7 -23.42 -6.70 -19.73
C ASN A 7 -24.58 -7.65 -20.05
N ASP A 8 -25.60 -7.62 -19.20
CA ASP A 8 -26.86 -8.33 -19.41
C ASP A 8 -27.97 -7.29 -19.65
N GLY A 9 -28.17 -6.98 -20.93
CA GLY A 9 -29.02 -5.87 -21.37
C GLY A 9 -28.57 -4.53 -20.75
N PRO A 10 -29.45 -3.80 -20.03
CA PRO A 10 -29.09 -2.53 -19.40
C PRO A 10 -28.22 -2.70 -18.14
N LYS A 11 -28.09 -3.92 -17.59
CA LYS A 11 -27.35 -4.19 -16.37
C LYS A 11 -25.86 -4.28 -16.66
N LYS A 12 -25.09 -3.42 -16.00
CA LYS A 12 -23.63 -3.41 -16.13
C LYS A 12 -23.03 -4.48 -15.24
N LYS A 13 -22.14 -5.31 -15.81
CA LYS A 13 -21.40 -6.31 -15.06
C LYS A 13 -19.93 -5.93 -14.97
N VAL A 14 -19.38 -5.93 -13.76
CA VAL A 14 -17.99 -5.57 -13.47
C VAL A 14 -17.37 -6.67 -12.61
N VAL A 15 -16.10 -7.00 -12.87
CA VAL A 15 -15.36 -7.92 -12.00
C VAL A 15 -14.92 -7.14 -10.76
N LEU A 16 -15.39 -7.55 -9.59
CA LEU A 16 -15.00 -6.97 -8.31
C LEU A 16 -13.94 -7.88 -7.67
N LEU A 17 -12.85 -7.28 -7.20
CA LEU A 17 -11.84 -7.99 -6.42
C LEU A 17 -12.24 -7.95 -4.93
N SER A 18 -12.17 -9.08 -4.25
CA SER A 18 -12.34 -9.15 -2.79
C SER A 18 -11.00 -8.98 -2.07
N ALA A 19 -9.91 -9.43 -2.70
CA ALA A 19 -8.53 -9.26 -2.27
C ALA A 19 -7.59 -9.40 -3.48
N ILE A 20 -6.29 -9.16 -3.29
CA ILE A 20 -5.30 -9.40 -4.36
C ILE A 20 -5.32 -10.89 -4.73
N GLY A 21 -5.52 -11.18 -6.02
CA GLY A 21 -5.61 -12.55 -6.53
C GLY A 21 -6.95 -13.25 -6.28
N ARG A 22 -7.95 -12.58 -5.69
CA ARG A 22 -9.27 -13.16 -5.41
C ARG A 22 -10.41 -12.27 -5.93
N THR A 23 -11.39 -12.88 -6.57
CA THR A 23 -12.60 -12.19 -7.02
C THR A 23 -13.72 -12.32 -5.97
N HIS A 24 -14.61 -11.33 -5.92
CA HIS A 24 -15.78 -11.35 -5.05
C HIS A 24 -16.76 -12.46 -5.44
N GLU A 25 -16.96 -12.64 -6.75
CA GLU A 25 -17.73 -13.72 -7.35
C GLU A 25 -16.88 -14.40 -8.43
N PRO A 26 -17.13 -15.67 -8.78
CA PRO A 26 -16.45 -16.34 -9.89
C PRO A 26 -16.78 -15.72 -11.27
N ASN A 27 -17.82 -14.89 -11.34
CA ASN A 27 -18.28 -14.19 -12.54
C ASN A 27 -18.34 -12.67 -12.29
N ALA A 28 -18.58 -11.88 -13.34
CA ALA A 28 -18.75 -10.44 -13.20
C ALA A 28 -20.05 -10.10 -12.45
N SER A 29 -19.94 -9.27 -11.41
CA SER A 29 -21.03 -8.85 -10.53
C SER A 29 -21.83 -7.71 -11.15
N VAL A 30 -23.14 -7.68 -10.91
CA VAL A 30 -24.01 -6.58 -11.38
C VAL A 30 -23.80 -5.36 -10.48
N VAL A 31 -23.46 -4.22 -11.09
CA VAL A 31 -23.23 -2.95 -10.37
C VAL A 31 -24.17 -1.87 -10.91
N SER A 32 -24.71 -1.04 -10.01
CA SER A 32 -25.62 0.04 -10.40
C SER A 32 -24.87 1.18 -11.12
N ASN A 33 -25.58 1.91 -11.99
CA ASN A 33 -25.01 3.07 -12.67
C ASN A 33 -24.57 4.17 -11.70
N SER A 34 -25.21 4.29 -10.54
CA SER A 34 -24.85 5.29 -9.52
C SER A 34 -23.54 4.98 -8.82
N ASP A 35 -23.15 3.72 -8.68
CA ASP A 35 -21.94 3.32 -7.96
C ASP A 35 -20.68 3.45 -8.82
N ILE A 36 -20.83 3.36 -10.14
CA ILE A 36 -19.73 3.53 -11.11
C ILE A 36 -19.65 4.95 -11.69
N ALA A 37 -20.60 5.83 -11.33
CA ALA A 37 -20.60 7.21 -11.77
C ALA A 37 -19.65 8.04 -10.89
N VAL A 38 -18.76 8.80 -11.52
CA VAL A 38 -17.96 9.81 -10.81
C VAL A 38 -18.89 10.91 -10.32
N ARG A 39 -19.04 11.05 -9.00
CA ARG A 39 -19.79 12.15 -8.38
C ARG A 39 -18.84 13.18 -7.78
N ARG A 40 -19.14 14.45 -8.03
CA ARG A 40 -18.66 15.54 -7.17
C ARG A 40 -19.57 15.58 -5.95
N GLY A 41 -18.99 15.47 -4.77
CA GLY A 41 -19.75 15.53 -3.52
C GLY A 41 -20.37 16.91 -3.32
N SER A 42 -21.64 16.95 -2.91
CA SER A 42 -22.24 18.13 -2.27
C SER A 42 -22.24 17.89 -0.75
N PRO A 43 -22.02 18.93 0.07
CA PRO A 43 -22.14 18.78 1.53
C PRO A 43 -23.57 18.33 1.85
N ARG A 44 -23.68 17.15 2.46
CA ARG A 44 -24.94 16.62 2.97
C ARG A 44 -24.90 16.71 4.48
N SER A 45 -25.84 17.45 5.07
CA SER A 45 -26.11 17.31 6.49
C SER A 45 -26.71 15.93 6.72
N ALA A 46 -25.99 15.10 7.46
CA ALA A 46 -26.49 13.86 7.99
C ALA A 46 -26.58 14.00 9.52
N GLU A 47 -27.59 13.40 10.13
CA GLU A 47 -27.57 13.19 11.57
C GLU A 47 -26.41 12.26 11.91
N PHE A 48 -25.55 12.68 12.84
CA PHE A 48 -24.40 11.89 13.24
C PHE A 48 -24.87 10.71 14.10
N ALA A 49 -25.01 9.55 13.48
CA ALA A 49 -25.10 8.30 14.22
C ALA A 49 -23.75 7.99 14.89
N GLN A 50 -23.78 7.46 16.10
CA GLN A 50 -22.56 6.99 16.77
C GLN A 50 -21.96 5.84 15.97
N CYS A 51 -20.77 6.04 15.42
CA CYS A 51 -20.05 5.03 14.64
C CYS A 51 -18.55 5.01 14.99
N HIS A 52 -17.93 3.84 14.81
CA HIS A 52 -16.49 3.69 14.94
C HIS A 52 -15.86 3.63 13.55
N LEU A 53 -15.07 4.64 13.21
CA LEU A 53 -14.36 4.71 11.93
C LEU A 53 -12.89 4.36 12.15
N ARG A 54 -12.34 3.53 11.25
CA ARG A 54 -10.89 3.29 11.18
C ARG A 54 -10.32 4.19 10.11
N THR A 55 -9.52 5.16 10.52
CA THR A 55 -8.76 5.98 9.58
C THR A 55 -7.51 5.21 9.14
N PRO A 56 -7.02 5.46 7.91
CA PRO A 56 -5.71 4.98 7.51
C PRO A 56 -4.63 5.37 8.54
N GLY A 57 -3.56 4.57 8.60
CA GLY A 57 -2.40 4.87 9.44
C GLY A 57 -1.82 6.26 9.15
N SER A 58 -1.25 6.90 10.17
CA SER A 58 -0.50 8.14 9.96
C SER A 58 0.88 7.83 9.39
N LYS A 59 1.27 8.54 8.33
CA LYS A 59 2.59 8.42 7.70
C LYS A 59 3.74 8.61 8.67
N SER A 60 3.69 9.66 9.50
CA SER A 60 4.77 9.99 10.44
C SER A 60 4.88 8.96 11.57
N ILE A 61 3.75 8.43 12.05
CA ILE A 61 3.71 7.38 13.07
C ILE A 61 4.25 6.08 12.48
N SER A 62 3.83 5.73 11.26
CA SER A 62 4.27 4.52 10.54
C SER A 62 5.79 4.51 10.36
N ASN A 63 6.36 5.61 9.85
CA ASN A 63 7.82 5.72 9.66
C ASN A 63 8.59 5.61 10.99
N ARG A 64 8.11 6.25 12.05
CA ARG A 64 8.74 6.16 13.38
C ARG A 64 8.67 4.74 13.94
N ALA A 65 7.51 4.09 13.82
CA ALA A 65 7.31 2.72 14.27
C ALA A 65 8.26 1.74 13.56
N LEU A 66 8.45 1.89 12.25
CA LEU A 66 9.38 1.08 11.46
C LEU A 66 10.82 1.19 11.95
N VAL A 67 11.32 2.41 12.14
CA VAL A 67 12.69 2.65 12.61
C VAL A 67 12.90 2.08 14.01
N LEU A 68 11.97 2.34 14.93
CA LEU A 68 12.06 1.85 16.31
C LEU A 68 12.00 0.32 16.37
N ALA A 69 11.10 -0.30 15.60
CA ALA A 69 10.98 -1.76 15.55
C ALA A 69 12.23 -2.42 14.94
N ALA A 70 12.84 -1.80 13.92
CA ALA A 70 14.05 -2.32 13.32
C ALA A 70 15.29 -2.20 14.23
N LEU A 71 15.39 -1.11 15.00
CA LEU A 71 16.48 -0.91 15.96
C LEU A 71 16.28 -1.72 17.25
N GLY A 72 15.05 -2.12 17.57
CA GLY A 72 14.73 -3.00 18.68
C GLY A 72 15.35 -4.39 18.54
N SER A 73 15.40 -5.13 19.63
CA SER A 73 15.79 -6.55 19.63
C SER A 73 14.55 -7.44 19.69
N GLY A 74 14.42 -8.36 18.73
CA GLY A 74 13.34 -9.35 18.73
C GLY A 74 12.22 -9.01 17.75
N SER A 75 11.07 -9.69 17.90
CA SER A 75 9.94 -9.60 16.98
C SER A 75 8.90 -8.57 17.44
N CYS A 76 8.43 -7.74 16.52
CA CYS A 76 7.40 -6.74 16.74
C CYS A 76 6.34 -6.84 15.64
N ARG A 77 5.06 -6.77 16.01
CA ARG A 77 3.93 -6.80 15.08
C ARG A 77 3.31 -5.42 15.00
N ILE A 78 3.39 -4.78 13.85
CA ILE A 78 2.84 -3.45 13.60
C ILE A 78 1.54 -3.60 12.81
N LYS A 79 0.43 -3.14 13.41
CA LYS A 79 -0.89 -3.07 12.77
C LYS A 79 -1.21 -1.65 12.32
N ASN A 80 -2.07 -1.50 11.31
CA ASN A 80 -2.49 -0.20 10.76
C ASN A 80 -1.29 0.65 10.28
N LEU A 81 -0.27 0.00 9.72
CA LEU A 81 0.84 0.68 9.06
C LEU A 81 0.32 1.28 7.76
N LEU A 82 0.60 2.56 7.52
CA LEU A 82 0.26 3.18 6.24
C LEU A 82 1.16 2.60 5.14
N HIS A 83 0.58 1.92 4.15
CA HIS A 83 1.32 1.52 2.96
C HIS A 83 1.46 2.73 2.02
N SER A 84 2.64 3.34 2.03
CA SER A 84 2.99 4.54 1.25
C SER A 84 4.40 4.41 0.68
N ASP A 85 4.70 5.20 -0.35
CA ASP A 85 6.04 5.25 -0.97
C ASP A 85 7.13 5.51 0.08
N ASP A 86 6.86 6.39 1.06
CA ASP A 86 7.78 6.69 2.16
C ASP A 86 8.09 5.46 3.04
N THR A 87 7.05 4.72 3.43
CA THR A 87 7.20 3.50 4.25
C THR A 87 7.85 2.37 3.47
N GLU A 88 7.59 2.25 2.16
CA GLU A 88 8.23 1.24 1.31
C GLU A 88 9.72 1.55 1.11
N ALA A 89 10.06 2.81 0.87
CA ALA A 89 11.46 3.25 0.81
C ALA A 89 12.19 2.99 2.13
N MET A 90 11.54 3.26 3.26
CA MET A 90 12.09 2.99 4.60
C MET A 90 12.32 1.50 4.85
N LEU A 91 11.35 0.64 4.53
CA LEU A 91 11.47 -0.82 4.65
C LEU A 91 12.67 -1.34 3.85
N ASN A 92 12.76 -0.95 2.58
CA ASN A 92 13.87 -1.33 1.70
C ASN A 92 15.23 -0.86 2.24
N ALA A 93 15.30 0.36 2.78
CA ALA A 93 16.53 0.89 3.36
C ALA A 93 16.98 0.09 4.60
N LEU A 94 16.04 -0.21 5.50
CA LEU A 94 16.30 -0.96 6.73
C LEU A 94 16.70 -2.42 6.43
N GLU A 95 16.09 -3.04 5.42
CA GLU A 95 16.44 -4.39 4.98
C GLU A 95 17.85 -4.43 4.38
N ARG A 96 18.19 -3.45 3.53
CA ARG A 96 19.53 -3.33 2.92
C ARG A 96 20.63 -3.02 3.93
N LEU A 97 20.30 -2.29 4.99
CA LEU A 97 21.17 -2.08 6.14
C LEU A 97 21.38 -3.35 6.97
N GLY A 98 20.55 -4.36 6.76
CA GLY A 98 20.57 -5.60 7.50
C GLY A 98 20.17 -5.45 8.97
N VAL A 99 19.54 -4.33 9.37
CA VAL A 99 19.18 -4.04 10.77
C VAL A 99 17.93 -4.79 11.21
N ALA A 100 17.08 -5.23 10.27
CA ALA A 100 15.88 -6.00 10.53
C ALA A 100 15.52 -6.92 9.36
N THR A 101 14.63 -7.87 9.62
CA THR A 101 13.93 -8.64 8.58
C THR A 101 12.43 -8.40 8.71
N PHE A 102 11.72 -8.45 7.57
CA PHE A 102 10.33 -8.08 7.47
C PHE A 102 9.51 -9.22 6.88
N SER A 103 8.30 -9.43 7.39
CA SER A 103 7.33 -10.35 6.81
C SER A 103 5.92 -9.81 7.00
N TRP A 104 5.01 -10.21 6.11
CA TRP A 104 3.61 -9.77 6.16
C TRP A 104 2.72 -10.92 6.60
N GLU A 105 1.78 -10.60 7.48
CA GLU A 105 0.73 -11.50 7.95
C GLU A 105 -0.65 -10.86 7.74
N GLU A 106 -1.73 -11.63 7.97
CA GLU A 106 -3.12 -11.15 7.86
C GLU A 106 -3.39 -10.46 6.49
N GLU A 107 -2.97 -11.08 5.38
CA GLU A 107 -3.14 -10.57 4.00
C GLU A 107 -2.51 -9.17 3.76
N GLY A 108 -1.43 -8.85 4.49
CA GLY A 108 -0.72 -7.57 4.35
C GLY A 108 -1.18 -6.50 5.34
N GLU A 109 -2.13 -6.82 6.23
CA GLU A 109 -2.60 -5.89 7.27
C GLU A 109 -1.61 -5.76 8.45
N VAL A 110 -0.78 -6.77 8.66
CA VAL A 110 0.19 -6.80 9.78
C VAL A 110 1.60 -6.98 9.26
N LEU A 111 2.45 -6.01 9.57
CA LEU A 111 3.88 -6.11 9.32
C LEU A 111 4.56 -6.70 10.57
N VAL A 112 5.29 -7.79 10.38
CA VAL A 112 6.15 -8.38 11.40
C VAL A 112 7.59 -7.96 11.13
N VAL A 113 8.17 -7.27 12.11
CA VAL A 113 9.54 -6.76 12.09
C VAL A 113 10.37 -7.55 13.09
N ASN A 114 11.42 -8.23 12.63
CA ASN A 114 12.41 -8.83 13.52
C ASN A 114 13.66 -7.95 13.54
N GLY A 115 13.77 -7.12 14.56
CA GLY A 115 14.89 -6.19 14.76
C GLY A 115 16.12 -6.89 15.34
N LYS A 116 17.31 -6.47 14.88
CA LYS A 116 18.61 -7.04 15.28
C LYS A 116 19.34 -6.21 16.35
N GLY A 117 18.62 -5.38 17.10
CA GLY A 117 19.19 -4.56 18.17
C GLY A 117 20.14 -3.48 17.66
N GLY A 118 19.86 -2.90 16.49
CA GLY A 118 20.68 -1.85 15.89
C GLY A 118 22.01 -2.32 15.30
N LYS A 119 22.25 -3.64 15.22
CA LYS A 119 23.45 -4.20 14.57
C LYS A 119 23.33 -4.06 13.05
N ILE A 120 24.06 -3.11 12.49
CA ILE A 120 24.14 -2.89 11.04
C ILE A 120 25.08 -3.93 10.44
N GLN A 121 24.59 -4.71 9.47
CA GLN A 121 25.35 -5.73 8.75
C GLN A 121 25.58 -5.24 7.31
N SER A 122 26.18 -4.05 7.13
CA SER A 122 26.38 -3.48 5.80
C SER A 122 27.80 -3.73 5.30
N GLY A 123 27.93 -4.51 4.22
CA GLY A 123 29.11 -4.52 3.34
C GLY A 123 29.04 -3.50 2.21
N ILE A 124 28.10 -2.54 2.27
CA ILE A 124 27.80 -1.59 1.18
C ILE A 124 27.93 -0.16 1.73
N PRO A 125 28.64 0.76 1.05
CA PRO A 125 28.64 2.17 1.43
C PRO A 125 27.23 2.76 1.25
N LEU A 126 26.62 3.13 2.37
CA LEU A 126 25.21 3.53 2.51
C LEU A 126 24.82 4.78 1.70
N PHE A 127 25.80 5.54 1.23
CA PHE A 127 25.59 6.82 0.55
C PHE A 127 25.24 6.70 -0.95
N ALA A 128 25.54 5.58 -1.62
CA ALA A 128 25.62 5.58 -3.09
C ALA A 128 24.30 5.35 -3.85
N ARG A 129 23.17 5.00 -3.21
CA ARG A 129 21.99 4.54 -3.98
C ARG A 129 20.61 5.01 -3.51
N LEU A 130 20.52 5.79 -2.43
CA LEU A 130 19.24 6.44 -2.08
C LEU A 130 18.87 7.54 -3.09
N PHE A 131 19.86 8.11 -3.79
CA PHE A 131 19.68 9.18 -4.78
C PHE A 131 19.52 8.69 -6.24
N LEU A 132 19.80 7.43 -6.56
CA LEU A 132 19.90 6.99 -7.97
C LEU A 132 18.61 6.39 -8.56
N ARG A 133 17.49 6.34 -7.81
CA ARG A 133 16.23 5.85 -8.39
C ARG A 133 15.44 6.94 -9.15
N GLU A 134 15.70 8.23 -8.91
CA GLU A 134 15.10 9.31 -9.73
C GLU A 134 15.83 9.53 -11.06
N SER A 135 17.09 9.13 -11.20
CA SER A 135 17.88 9.43 -12.41
C SER A 135 17.72 8.39 -13.54
N GLN A 136 17.11 7.23 -13.28
CA GLN A 136 16.89 6.20 -14.31
C GLN A 136 15.52 6.33 -15.02
N ALA A 137 14.64 7.21 -14.57
CA ALA A 137 13.34 7.47 -15.22
C ALA A 137 13.39 8.57 -16.31
N PHE A 138 14.52 9.28 -16.46
CA PHE A 138 14.65 10.39 -17.42
C PHE A 138 15.62 10.12 -18.58
N GLY A 139 16.29 8.96 -18.60
CA GLY A 139 17.34 8.64 -19.57
C GLY A 139 16.87 8.03 -20.90
N ASP A 140 15.59 7.67 -21.03
CA ASP A 140 15.12 6.80 -22.14
C ASP A 140 14.27 7.54 -23.21
N LEU A 141 14.33 8.87 -23.25
CA LEU A 141 13.59 9.71 -24.20
C LEU A 141 14.47 10.54 -25.16
N SER A 142 15.79 10.31 -25.17
CA SER A 142 16.74 11.07 -26.01
C SER A 142 17.38 10.26 -27.15
N ALA A 143 16.99 9.00 -27.38
CA ALA A 143 17.59 8.15 -28.41
C ALA A 143 16.53 7.56 -29.35
N ARG A 144 15.80 8.45 -30.05
CA ARG A 144 15.07 8.13 -31.27
C ARG A 144 15.15 9.35 -32.20
N GLU A 145 16.26 9.46 -32.90
CA GLU A 145 16.28 9.96 -34.29
C GLU A 145 15.96 8.78 -35.23
#